data_AF-A0A5E4HPW7-F1
#
_entry.id   AF-A0A5E4HPW7-F1
#
_cell.length_a   1.000
_cell.length_b   1.000
_cell.length_c   1.000
_cell.angle_alpha   90.00
_cell.angle_beta   90.00
_cell.angle_gamma   90.00
#
_symmetry.space_group_name_H-M   'P 1'
#
loop_
_entity.id
_entity.type
_entity.pdbx_description
1 polymer ?
#
loop_
_entity_poly.entity_id
_entity_poly.type
_entity_poly.pdbx_seq_one_letter_code
_entity_poly.pdbx_strand_id
1 'polypeptide(L)'
;MGVHLVTSDAAKAFAAREKVMGRGISLLGIASSKVKTLDKATLEQLGDVSAELVPHALGTTGKLFHVTARLLWATAGVKEKEAKFVDILELDKKIEKLEKKVVG
;
A
#
# COMPACT_ATOMS: atom_id res chain seq x y z
N MET A 1 7.82 32.73 -3.46
CA MET A 1 7.76 31.30 -3.83
C MET A 1 6.29 30.94 -3.95
N GLY A 2 5.77 30.91 -5.18
CA GLY A 2 4.34 30.83 -5.47
C GLY A 2 3.77 29.49 -5.03
N VAL A 3 2.81 29.53 -4.11
CA VAL A 3 1.95 28.41 -3.75
C VAL A 3 1.22 28.00 -5.02
N HIS A 4 1.64 26.91 -5.66
CA HIS A 4 0.80 26.26 -6.66
C HIS A 4 -0.40 25.68 -5.93
N LEU A 5 -1.46 26.50 -5.82
CA LEU A 5 -2.77 26.02 -5.41
C LEU A 5 -3.14 24.87 -6.35
N VAL A 6 -3.22 23.67 -5.78
CA VAL A 6 -3.76 22.48 -6.43
C VAL A 6 -5.25 22.74 -6.69
N THR A 7 -5.56 23.47 -7.76
CA THR A 7 -6.92 23.99 -8.02
C THR A 7 -7.76 23.03 -8.84
N SER A 8 -7.16 22.30 -9.78
CA SER A 8 -7.88 21.35 -10.65
C SER A 8 -8.12 20.01 -9.95
N ASP A 9 -9.24 19.37 -10.27
CA ASP A 9 -9.59 18.07 -9.70
C ASP A 9 -8.61 16.97 -10.13
N ALA A 10 -8.04 17.09 -11.34
CA ALA A 10 -6.95 16.21 -11.79
C ALA A 10 -5.70 16.34 -10.89
N ALA A 11 -5.32 17.57 -10.51
CA ALA A 11 -4.18 17.79 -9.64
C ALA A 11 -4.45 17.30 -8.21
N LYS A 12 -5.68 17.46 -7.70
CA LYS A 12 -6.09 16.91 -6.40
C LYS A 12 -6.05 15.39 -6.40
N ALA A 13 -6.56 14.74 -7.45
CA ALA A 13 -6.54 13.29 -7.60
C ALA A 13 -5.10 12.74 -7.67
N PHE A 14 -4.22 13.41 -8.43
CA PHE A 14 -2.81 13.07 -8.48
C PHE A 14 -2.13 13.20 -7.11
N ALA A 15 -2.36 14.31 -6.41
CA ALA A 15 -1.80 14.54 -5.08
C ALA A 15 -2.29 13.51 -4.05
N ALA A 16 -3.59 13.17 -4.09
CA ALA A 16 -4.17 12.13 -3.25
C ALA A 16 -3.51 10.77 -3.53
N ARG A 17 -3.39 10.39 -4.80
CA ARG A 17 -2.68 9.17 -5.21
C ARG A 17 -1.25 9.15 -4.67
N GLU A 18 -0.44 10.17 -4.95
CA GLU A 18 0.96 10.22 -4.49
C GLU A 18 1.07 10.12 -2.97
N LYS A 19 0.19 10.78 -2.22
CA LYS A 19 0.12 10.69 -0.77
C LYS A 19 -0.12 9.24 -0.32
N VAL A 20 -1.13 8.57 -0.87
CA VAL A 20 -1.48 7.19 -0.51
C VAL A 20 -0.39 6.21 -0.90
N MET A 21 0.23 6.39 -2.08
CA MET A 21 1.39 5.60 -2.52
C MET A 21 2.56 5.74 -1.55
N GLY A 22 2.90 6.97 -1.15
CA GLY A 22 3.96 7.23 -0.18
C GLY A 22 3.70 6.54 1.15
N ARG A 23 2.48 6.66 1.70
CA ARG A 23 2.09 5.97 2.93
C ARG A 23 2.18 4.45 2.81
N GLY A 24 1.68 3.89 1.70
CA GLY A 24 1.77 2.45 1.43
C GLY A 24 3.21 1.94 1.41
N ILE A 25 4.12 2.68 0.75
CA ILE A 25 5.55 2.36 0.72
C ILE A 25 6.15 2.44 2.14
N SER A 26 5.86 3.51 2.89
CA SER A 26 6.35 3.66 4.26
C SER A 26 5.87 2.52 5.17
N LEU A 27 4.59 2.15 5.10
CA LEU A 27 4.02 1.04 5.85
C LEU A 27 4.72 -0.29 5.52
N LEU A 28 4.89 -0.60 4.23
CA LEU A 28 5.58 -1.81 3.77
C LEU A 28 7.06 -1.81 4.20
N GLY A 29 7.73 -0.65 4.16
CA GLY A 29 9.08 -0.47 4.65
C GLY A 29 9.20 -0.79 6.15
N ILE A 30 8.33 -0.22 6.98
CA ILE A 30 8.27 -0.52 8.42
C ILE A 30 8.00 -2.00 8.64
N ALA A 31 7.00 -2.57 7.98
CA ALA A 31 6.65 -3.98 8.10
C ALA A 31 7.82 -4.90 7.72
N SER A 32 8.57 -4.57 6.67
CA SER A 32 9.73 -5.35 6.23
C SER A 32 10.81 -5.47 7.31
N SER A 33 11.02 -4.42 8.11
CA SER A 33 12.05 -4.40 9.17
C SER A 33 11.73 -5.31 10.36
N LYS A 34 10.47 -5.71 10.52
CA LYS A 34 9.98 -6.54 11.63
C LYS A 34 9.04 -7.65 11.19
N VAL A 35 9.18 -8.12 9.97
CA VAL A 35 8.29 -9.12 9.35
C VAL A 35 8.14 -10.39 10.20
N LYS A 36 9.19 -10.77 10.96
CA LYS A 36 9.19 -11.94 11.83
C LYS A 36 8.35 -11.79 13.10
N THR A 37 8.00 -10.56 13.48
CA THR A 37 7.21 -10.27 14.70
C THR A 37 5.75 -10.01 14.40
N LEU A 38 5.37 -9.90 13.13
CA LEU A 38 3.99 -9.66 12.71
C LEU A 38 3.22 -10.99 12.68
N ASP A 39 1.97 -10.95 13.12
CA ASP A 39 1.09 -12.12 13.01
C ASP A 39 0.68 -12.38 11.55
N LYS A 40 0.26 -13.61 11.27
CA LYS A 40 -0.11 -14.04 9.91
C LYS A 40 -1.22 -13.21 9.29
N ALA A 41 -2.21 -12.77 10.08
CA ALA A 41 -3.31 -11.97 9.56
C ALA A 41 -2.84 -10.56 9.18
N THR A 42 -1.93 -9.96 9.96
CA THR A 42 -1.31 -8.68 9.60
C THR A 42 -0.45 -8.81 8.34
N LEU A 43 0.33 -9.88 8.20
CA LEU A 43 1.12 -10.15 6.99
C LEU A 43 0.25 -10.34 5.75
N GLU A 44 -0.86 -11.07 5.88
CA GLU A 44 -1.84 -11.23 4.80
C GLU A 44 -2.43 -9.88 4.39
N GLN A 45 -2.82 -9.04 5.36
CA GLN A 45 -3.37 -7.70 5.10
C GLN A 45 -2.33 -6.77 4.44
N LEU A 46 -1.06 -6.89 4.79
CA LEU A 46 0.02 -6.15 4.12
C LEU A 46 0.21 -6.62 2.67
N GLY A 47 0.08 -7.93 2.43
CA GLY A 47 0.07 -8.49 1.07
C GLY A 47 -1.10 -7.96 0.24
N ASP A 48 -2.29 -7.94 0.84
CA ASP A 48 -3.50 -7.39 0.22
C ASP A 48 -3.32 -5.90 -0.14
N VAL A 49 -2.84 -5.08 0.80
CA VAL A 49 -2.54 -3.65 0.54
C VAL A 49 -1.51 -3.48 -0.56
N SER A 50 -0.44 -4.29 -0.58
CA SER A 50 0.56 -4.24 -1.64
C SER A 50 -0.04 -4.56 -3.01
N ALA A 51 -0.90 -5.58 -3.10
CA ALA A 51 -1.58 -5.92 -4.35
C ALA A 51 -2.54 -4.81 -4.80
N GLU A 52 -3.25 -4.19 -3.87
CA GLU A 52 -4.18 -3.07 -4.11
C GLU A 52 -3.47 -1.78 -4.52
N LEU A 53 -2.17 -1.61 -4.22
CA LEU A 53 -1.35 -0.49 -4.71
C LEU A 53 -0.95 -0.64 -6.19
N VAL A 54 -0.98 -1.86 -6.75
CA VAL A 54 -0.52 -2.14 -8.12
C VAL A 54 -1.25 -1.29 -9.18
N PRO A 55 -2.60 -1.20 -9.21
CA PRO A 55 -3.33 -0.41 -10.20
C PRO A 55 -3.05 1.10 -10.09
N HIS A 56 -2.60 1.54 -8.92
CA HIS A 56 -2.25 2.93 -8.65
C HIS A 56 -0.78 3.22 -8.87
N ALA A 57 0.07 2.25 -9.19
CA ALA A 57 1.50 2.47 -9.37
C ALA A 57 1.84 2.85 -10.82
N LEU A 58 2.86 3.70 -10.99
CA LEU A 58 3.40 4.03 -12.31
C LEU A 58 4.62 3.15 -12.62
N GLY A 59 4.70 2.66 -13.86
CA GLY A 59 5.88 1.96 -14.38
C GLY A 59 6.26 0.69 -13.62
N THR A 60 7.55 0.54 -13.29
CA THR A 60 8.12 -0.66 -12.67
C THR A 60 7.70 -0.85 -11.21
N THR A 61 7.25 0.22 -10.53
CA THR A 61 6.82 0.16 -9.13
C THR A 61 5.64 -0.80 -8.95
N GLY A 62 4.72 -0.87 -9.92
CA GLY A 62 3.60 -1.83 -9.87
C GLY A 62 4.06 -3.28 -9.87
N LYS A 63 5.13 -3.60 -10.62
CA LYS A 63 5.71 -4.95 -10.63
C LYS A 63 6.32 -5.30 -9.27
N LEU A 64 6.98 -4.34 -8.62
CA LEU A 64 7.53 -4.53 -7.28
C LEU A 64 6.43 -4.78 -6.25
N PHE A 65 5.35 -4.00 -6.27
CA PHE A 65 4.20 -4.23 -5.38
C PHE A 65 3.57 -5.61 -5.57
N HIS A 66 3.49 -6.09 -6.81
CA HIS A 66 2.99 -7.44 -7.09
C HIS A 66 3.89 -8.53 -6.52
N VAL A 67 5.21 -8.36 -6.65
CA VAL A 67 6.20 -9.27 -6.04
C VAL A 67 6.12 -9.22 -4.51
N THR A 68 6.03 -8.03 -3.93
CA THR A 68 5.91 -7.83 -2.48
C THR A 68 4.64 -8.48 -1.93
N ALA A 69 3.50 -8.35 -2.62
CA ALA A 69 2.25 -9.00 -2.23
C ALA A 69 2.40 -10.52 -2.11
N ARG A 70 3.00 -11.16 -3.13
CA ARG A 70 3.26 -12.61 -3.15
C ARG A 70 4.15 -13.06 -2.00
N LEU A 71 5.21 -12.32 -1.72
CA LEU A 71 6.13 -12.64 -0.62
C LEU A 71 5.43 -12.54 0.74
N LEU A 72 4.61 -11.52 0.94
CA LEU A 72 3.86 -11.33 2.18
C LEU A 72 2.79 -12.41 2.38
N TRP A 73 2.04 -12.77 1.33
CA TRP A 73 1.10 -13.90 1.38
C TRP A 73 1.79 -15.23 1.67
N ALA A 74 2.92 -15.50 1.02
CA ALA A 74 3.71 -16.69 1.30
C ALA A 74 4.20 -16.71 2.76
N THR A 75 4.64 -15.57 3.29
CA THR A 75 5.07 -15.44 4.69
C THR A 75 3.90 -15.62 5.67
N ALA A 76 2.71 -15.15 5.31
CA ALA A 76 1.48 -15.41 6.07
C ALA A 76 1.02 -16.88 5.99
N GLY A 77 1.55 -17.65 5.05
CA GLY A 77 1.14 -19.04 4.80
C GLY A 77 -0.19 -19.16 4.05
N VAL A 78 -0.57 -18.13 3.28
CA VAL A 78 -1.77 -18.14 2.44
C VAL A 78 -1.39 -18.26 0.96
N LYS A 79 -2.32 -18.79 0.16
CA LYS A 79 -2.12 -18.86 -1.29
C LYS A 79 -2.11 -17.47 -1.90
N GLU A 80 -1.45 -17.34 -3.05
CA GLU A 80 -1.53 -16.14 -3.88
C GLU A 80 -2.99 -15.80 -4.18
N LYS A 81 -3.33 -14.52 -4.05
CA LYS A 81 -4.65 -13.98 -4.36
C LYS A 81 -4.58 -13.13 -5.62
N GLU A 82 -5.73 -12.88 -6.23
CA GLU A 82 -5.84 -11.89 -7.30
C GLU A 82 -5.86 -10.48 -6.72
N ALA A 83 -5.13 -9.56 -7.38
CA ALA A 83 -5.18 -8.15 -7.05
C ALA A 83 -6.57 -7.60 -7.36
N LYS A 84 -7.23 -7.03 -6.35
CA LYS A 84 -8.50 -6.33 -6.52
C LYS A 84 -8.26 -4.85 -6.72
N PHE A 85 -9.01 -4.25 -7.64
CA PHE A 85 -9.06 -2.80 -7.71
C PHE A 85 -9.83 -2.25 -6.50
N VAL A 86 -9.24 -1.26 -5.84
CA VAL A 86 -9.82 -0.55 -4.70
C VAL A 86 -9.61 0.93 -4.93
N ASP A 87 -10.61 1.77 -4.65
CA ASP A 87 -10.48 3.21 -4.78
C ASP A 87 -9.37 3.75 -3.86
N ILE A 88 -8.67 4.78 -4.32
CA ILE A 88 -7.51 5.32 -3.62
C ILE A 88 -7.84 5.82 -2.21
N LEU A 89 -9.04 6.35 -1.98
CA LEU A 89 -9.48 6.83 -0.67
C LEU A 89 -9.86 5.69 0.27
N GLU A 90 -10.37 4.59 -0.28
CA GLU A 90 -10.62 3.37 0.49
C GLU A 90 -9.31 2.69 0.88
N LEU A 91 -8.33 2.66 -0.03
CA LEU A 91 -6.99 2.16 0.23
C LEU A 91 -6.28 2.98 1.31
N ASP A 92 -6.43 4.32 1.30
CA ASP A 92 -5.88 5.20 2.35
C ASP A 92 -6.40 4.82 3.75
N LYS A 93 -7.70 4.53 3.86
CA LYS A 93 -8.32 4.09 5.13
C LYS A 93 -7.81 2.71 5.56
N LYS A 94 -7.56 1.79 4.63
CA LYS A 94 -6.96 0.48 4.94
C LYS A 94 -5.54 0.64 5.46
N ILE A 95 -4.74 1.46 4.79
CA ILE A 95 -3.35 1.77 5.19
C ILE A 95 -3.34 2.37 6.59
N GLU A 96 -4.18 3.35 6.89
CA GLU A 96 -4.23 3.97 8.23
C GLU A 96 -4.55 2.95 9.34
N LYS A 97 -5.49 2.03 9.09
CA LYS A 97 -5.83 0.97 10.06
C LYS A 97 -4.66 0.03 10.28
N LEU A 98 -3.93 -0.30 9.22
CA LEU A 98 -2.81 -1.24 9.26
C LEU A 98 -1.56 -0.60 9.87
N GLU A 99 -1.31 0.69 9.62
CA GLU A 99 -0.28 1.49 10.30
C GLU A 99 -0.46 1.43 11.82
N LYS A 100 -1.68 1.55 12.34
CA LYS A 100 -1.94 1.46 13.79
C LYS A 100 -1.58 0.08 14.37
N LYS A 101 -1.71 -0.99 13.59
CA LYS A 101 -1.33 -2.35 14.00
C LYS A 101 0.17 -2.63 13.88
N VAL A 102 0.80 -2.01 12.88
CA VAL A 102 2.21 -2.25 12.57
C VAL A 102 3.10 -1.33 13.37
N VAL A 103 2.72 -0.08 13.64
CA VAL A 103 3.55 0.91 14.37
C VAL A 103 3.29 0.90 15.87
N GLY A 104 2.05 0.61 16.29
CA GLY A 104 1.71 0.39 17.69
C GLY A 104 2.37 -0.87 18.23
#